data_AF-A0A1I5HRG0-F1
#
_entry.id   AF-A0A1I5HRG0-F1
#
_cell.length_a   1.000
_cell.length_b   1.000
_cell.length_c   1.000
_cell.angle_alpha   90.00
_cell.angle_beta   90.00
_cell.angle_gamma   90.00
#
_symmetry.space_group_name_H-M   'P 1'
#
loop_
_entity.id
_entity.type
_entity.pdbx_description
1 polymer ?
#
loop_
_entity_poly.entity_id
_entity_poly.type
_entity_poly.pdbx_seq_one_letter_code
_entity_poly.pdbx_strand_id
1 'polypeptide(L)'
;MSTALAEITEVGSDDARRPLMTSRNIAWMNLGFFGVQFSFGLTQSAVNPIFLFLGADAHDLPILNIAGPITGLLIQPIIGAMSDKTWHPKYGRRKPYIIGGSIVMIAILFLFPLVTALWMAVICLWLVDAGNNTAMEPYRALISDRLRKVQIPRGFLIQSMFTGAGAVLANVSLFIFQKVLPGGGEGGVPTWVFVVFWFGAVCAIVTVGVAMLRTTEVTPTDEELAHLKTQSKGLSATVREIAEAVKVMPIGMHKIGLAFLFQWYAMFIYWQFVSVSVAESVWNAAPDSPGYEEAAGWVGLMNGSYNFVTMLSALFLLPLCHRYGGKKVHAGTLTLAGLSLVWLSTIESQWLTLVPMIGLGICWASMVGVPYLMVASMVPRERTGVYMGILNMMIVVPMLIQTLTFGWIFENLLGSRGTNAMVLAGALLGCAALAMLWVNSPKSDEDSSVMPLAGRREITVYDRVVVGSDGSASALYAVARAHEVASAAEARVVVVSAYDPDDAGRPHEPVDGRRLLYGREAARAAVHKSVREITSERVRDIEQVVVAAKPAEALLRVAGASPASLIVVGNRGLGADEGEMLGSVPAEIVRKAVCDVLVVQTSALHEEV
;
A
#
# COMPACT_ATOMS: atom_id res chain seq x y z
N MET A 1 31.31 -20.02 30.76
CA MET A 1 30.03 -19.45 30.30
C MET A 1 30.34 -18.33 29.34
N SER A 2 30.28 -18.61 28.03
CA SER A 2 30.49 -17.63 26.97
C SER A 2 29.13 -17.03 26.63
N THR A 3 28.86 -15.81 27.07
CA THR A 3 27.67 -15.05 26.68
C THR A 3 27.79 -14.66 25.22
N ALA A 4 27.05 -15.36 24.37
CA ALA A 4 26.86 -15.01 22.97
C ALA A 4 26.25 -13.60 22.90
N LEU A 5 27.04 -12.65 22.42
CA LEU A 5 26.57 -11.33 22.02
C LEU A 5 25.59 -11.52 20.85
N ALA A 6 24.36 -11.05 21.02
CA ALA A 6 23.37 -11.00 19.95
C ALA A 6 23.89 -10.12 18.80
N GLU A 7 23.87 -10.66 17.58
CA GLU A 7 24.16 -9.92 16.35
C GLU A 7 23.23 -8.71 16.22
N ILE A 8 23.82 -7.53 16.12
CA ILE A 8 23.15 -6.26 15.86
C ILE A 8 22.69 -6.28 14.40
N THR A 9 21.38 -6.36 14.16
CA THR A 9 20.80 -6.17 12.83
C THR A 9 20.61 -4.66 12.59
N GLU A 10 21.44 -4.09 11.71
CA GLU A 10 21.30 -2.70 11.24
C GLU A 10 19.97 -2.52 10.49
N VAL A 11 19.04 -1.75 11.06
CA VAL A 11 17.77 -1.37 10.42
C VAL A 11 17.96 -0.37 9.24
N GLY A 12 19.19 -0.11 8.80
CA GLY A 12 19.54 0.97 7.86
C GLY A 12 20.14 0.59 6.49
N SER A 13 20.59 -0.65 6.24
CA SER A 13 21.42 -0.94 5.07
C SER A 13 20.64 -1.20 3.77
N ASP A 14 19.46 -1.85 3.84
CA ASP A 14 18.77 -2.32 2.63
C ASP A 14 17.95 -1.24 1.89
N ASP A 15 17.26 -0.36 2.61
CA ASP A 15 16.48 0.72 1.95
C ASP A 15 17.39 1.80 1.34
N ALA A 16 18.59 2.00 1.90
CA ALA A 16 19.58 2.93 1.40
C ALA A 16 20.17 2.50 0.04
N ARG A 17 20.33 1.19 -0.22
CA ARG A 17 20.79 0.63 -1.51
C ARG A 17 19.83 0.93 -2.67
N ARG A 18 18.56 1.25 -2.38
CA ARG A 18 17.55 1.52 -3.41
C ARG A 18 17.65 2.95 -3.94
N PRO A 19 17.40 3.17 -5.24
CA PRO A 19 17.41 4.51 -5.79
C PRO A 19 16.17 5.30 -5.37
N LEU A 20 16.35 6.59 -5.04
CA LEU A 20 15.24 7.55 -5.06
C LEU A 20 14.91 7.88 -6.52
N MET A 21 13.71 7.52 -6.95
CA MET A 21 13.28 7.67 -8.33
C MET A 21 12.38 8.91 -8.49
N THR A 22 12.59 9.67 -9.56
CA THR A 22 11.64 10.71 -9.94
C THR A 22 10.32 10.09 -10.39
N SER A 23 9.22 10.84 -10.34
CA SER A 23 7.89 10.43 -10.81
C SER A 23 7.94 9.84 -12.22
N ARG A 24 8.74 10.48 -13.10
CA ARG A 24 8.96 10.05 -14.48
C ARG A 24 9.58 8.66 -14.55
N ASN A 25 10.58 8.39 -13.71
CA ASN A 25 11.25 7.09 -13.71
C ASN A 25 10.35 5.98 -13.13
N ILE A 26 9.53 6.30 -12.12
CA ILE A 26 8.51 5.38 -11.59
C ILE A 26 7.47 5.07 -12.66
N ALA A 27 7.06 6.07 -13.45
CA ALA A 27 6.16 5.86 -14.59
C ALA A 27 6.79 5.00 -15.68
N TRP A 28 8.05 5.23 -16.07
CA TRP A 28 8.74 4.38 -17.05
C TRP A 28 8.86 2.93 -16.60
N MET A 29 9.09 2.70 -15.30
CA MET A 29 9.12 1.36 -14.74
C MET A 29 7.75 0.67 -14.83
N ASN A 30 6.67 1.39 -14.53
CA ASN A 30 5.31 0.85 -14.57
C ASN A 30 4.69 0.80 -15.96
N LEU A 31 5.33 1.40 -16.97
CA LEU A 31 4.77 1.51 -18.32
C LEU A 31 4.39 0.15 -18.91
N GLY A 32 5.15 -0.91 -18.67
CA GLY A 32 4.81 -2.23 -19.22
C GLY A 32 3.54 -2.84 -18.62
N PHE A 33 3.09 -2.38 -17.46
CA PHE A 33 1.79 -2.77 -16.91
C PHE A 33 0.64 -2.30 -17.82
N PHE A 34 0.82 -1.20 -18.56
CA PHE A 34 -0.14 -0.74 -19.57
C PHE A 34 -0.43 -1.82 -20.63
N GLY A 35 0.62 -2.40 -21.22
CA GLY A 35 0.47 -3.42 -22.27
C GLY A 35 -0.15 -4.71 -21.76
N VAL A 36 0.22 -5.14 -20.55
CA VAL A 36 -0.41 -6.29 -19.88
C VAL A 36 -1.89 -6.04 -19.62
N GLN A 37 -2.25 -4.82 -19.19
CA GLN A 37 -3.64 -4.45 -18.89
C GLN A 37 -4.47 -4.21 -20.16
N PHE A 38 -3.84 -3.81 -21.26
CA PHE A 38 -4.48 -3.82 -22.57
C PHE A 38 -4.89 -5.24 -22.98
N SER A 39 -3.96 -6.19 -22.90
CA SER A 39 -4.21 -7.61 -23.18
C SER A 39 -5.35 -8.16 -22.31
N PHE A 40 -5.29 -7.91 -21.00
CA PHE A 40 -6.35 -8.30 -20.07
C PHE A 40 -7.71 -7.63 -20.36
N GLY A 41 -7.70 -6.36 -20.77
CA GLY A 41 -8.92 -5.66 -21.21
C GLY A 41 -9.54 -6.27 -22.47
N LEU A 42 -8.73 -6.74 -23.41
CA LEU A 42 -9.20 -7.49 -24.58
C LEU A 42 -9.77 -8.85 -24.20
N THR A 43 -9.15 -9.59 -23.27
CA THR A 43 -9.69 -10.89 -22.84
C THR A 43 -11.07 -10.73 -22.20
N GLN A 44 -11.28 -9.66 -21.44
CA GLN A 44 -12.59 -9.35 -20.87
C GLN A 44 -13.66 -8.95 -21.90
N SER A 45 -13.27 -8.22 -22.96
CA SER A 45 -14.24 -7.51 -23.80
C SER A 45 -14.44 -8.12 -25.19
N ALA A 46 -13.45 -8.84 -25.71
CA ALA A 46 -13.44 -9.36 -27.08
C ALA A 46 -13.59 -10.89 -27.18
N VAL A 47 -13.28 -11.65 -26.12
CA VAL A 47 -13.27 -13.12 -26.17
C VAL A 47 -14.68 -13.72 -26.29
N ASN A 48 -15.66 -13.21 -25.53
CA ASN A 48 -17.04 -13.71 -25.61
C ASN A 48 -17.62 -13.58 -27.04
N PRO A 49 -17.51 -12.42 -27.71
CA PRO A 49 -17.87 -12.32 -29.13
C PRO A 49 -17.19 -13.38 -30.01
N ILE A 50 -15.90 -13.63 -29.83
CA ILE A 50 -15.16 -14.62 -30.62
C ILE A 50 -15.71 -16.04 -30.39
N PHE A 51 -16.01 -16.42 -29.15
CA PHE A 51 -16.63 -17.72 -28.87
C PHE A 51 -17.96 -17.88 -29.59
N LEU A 52 -18.82 -16.85 -29.57
CA LEU A 52 -20.10 -16.86 -30.26
C LEU A 52 -19.94 -16.96 -31.78
N PHE A 53 -18.99 -16.23 -32.37
CA PHE A 53 -18.68 -16.33 -33.81
C PHE A 53 -18.22 -17.73 -34.23
N LEU A 54 -17.62 -18.49 -33.31
CA LEU A 54 -17.15 -19.85 -33.52
C LEU A 54 -18.19 -20.91 -33.12
N GLY A 55 -19.45 -20.49 -32.86
CA GLY A 55 -20.57 -21.38 -32.59
C GLY A 55 -20.72 -21.83 -31.15
N ALA A 56 -20.14 -21.13 -30.17
CA ALA A 56 -20.46 -21.36 -28.76
C ALA A 56 -21.90 -20.96 -28.45
N ASP A 57 -22.58 -21.75 -27.61
CA ASP A 57 -23.82 -21.32 -26.99
C ASP A 57 -23.52 -20.23 -25.94
N ALA A 58 -24.38 -19.23 -25.84
CA ALA A 58 -24.27 -18.19 -24.82
C ALA A 58 -24.29 -18.76 -23.39
N HIS A 59 -25.02 -19.86 -23.16
CA HIS A 59 -25.07 -20.57 -21.90
C HIS A 59 -23.71 -21.17 -21.48
N ASP A 60 -22.84 -21.49 -22.44
CA ASP A 60 -21.53 -22.11 -22.17
C ASP A 60 -20.43 -21.07 -21.89
N LEU A 61 -20.67 -19.77 -22.14
CA LEU A 61 -19.67 -18.73 -21.93
C LEU A 61 -19.07 -18.73 -20.50
N PRO A 62 -19.82 -18.92 -19.40
CA PRO A 62 -19.23 -18.97 -18.06
C PRO A 62 -18.20 -20.09 -17.88
N ILE A 63 -18.47 -21.30 -18.39
CA ILE A 63 -17.54 -22.43 -18.27
C ILE A 63 -16.32 -22.24 -19.18
N LEU A 64 -16.51 -21.67 -20.38
CA LEU A 64 -15.41 -21.36 -21.30
C LEU A 64 -14.45 -20.31 -20.72
N ASN A 65 -14.97 -19.36 -19.93
CA ASN A 65 -14.20 -18.29 -19.29
C ASN A 65 -13.57 -18.67 -17.92
N ILE A 66 -13.70 -19.92 -17.49
CA ILE A 66 -13.12 -20.37 -16.20
C ILE A 66 -11.58 -20.27 -16.16
N ALA A 67 -10.94 -20.13 -17.33
CA ALA A 67 -9.52 -19.93 -17.50
C ALA A 67 -8.97 -18.78 -16.63
N GLY A 68 -9.63 -17.62 -16.63
CA GLY A 68 -9.19 -16.43 -15.91
C GLY A 68 -9.04 -16.67 -14.40
N PRO A 69 -10.13 -17.07 -13.70
CA PRO A 69 -10.07 -17.43 -12.29
C PRO A 69 -9.04 -18.54 -12.00
N ILE A 70 -9.04 -19.65 -12.74
CA ILE A 70 -8.13 -20.78 -12.44
C ILE A 70 -6.66 -20.38 -12.60
N THR A 71 -6.32 -19.69 -13.68
CA THR A 71 -4.94 -19.23 -13.91
C THR A 71 -4.53 -18.20 -12.85
N GLY A 72 -5.42 -17.31 -12.43
CA GLY A 72 -5.16 -16.40 -11.31
C GLY A 72 -4.89 -17.12 -10.00
N LEU A 73 -5.70 -18.13 -9.66
CA LEU A 73 -5.59 -18.91 -8.41
C LEU A 73 -4.28 -19.70 -8.34
N LEU A 74 -3.82 -20.25 -9.46
CA LEU A 74 -2.70 -21.18 -9.50
C LEU A 74 -1.39 -20.51 -9.94
N ILE A 75 -1.41 -19.78 -11.05
CA ILE A 75 -0.18 -19.27 -11.69
C ILE A 75 0.43 -18.14 -10.88
N GLN A 76 -0.37 -17.17 -10.41
CA GLN A 76 0.20 -16.00 -9.71
C GLN A 76 0.98 -16.40 -8.43
N PRO A 77 0.43 -17.21 -7.49
CA PRO A 77 1.19 -17.65 -6.32
C PRO A 77 2.45 -18.44 -6.66
N ILE A 78 2.36 -19.32 -7.65
CA ILE A 78 3.50 -20.14 -8.09
C ILE A 78 4.60 -19.25 -8.67
N ILE A 79 4.25 -18.33 -9.58
CA ILE A 79 5.21 -17.42 -10.21
C ILE A 79 5.78 -16.42 -9.19
N GLY A 80 4.97 -15.91 -8.27
CA GLY A 80 5.41 -15.07 -7.16
C GLY A 80 6.50 -15.76 -6.34
N ALA A 81 6.22 -16.99 -5.88
CA ALA A 81 7.14 -17.81 -5.10
C ALA A 81 8.40 -18.22 -5.87
N MET A 82 8.26 -18.65 -7.13
CA MET A 82 9.41 -19.02 -7.97
C MET A 82 10.30 -17.81 -8.27
N SER A 83 9.70 -16.65 -8.49
CA SER A 83 10.44 -15.43 -8.78
C SER A 83 11.20 -14.91 -7.55
N ASP A 84 10.69 -15.09 -6.32
CA ASP A 84 11.44 -14.73 -5.09
C ASP A 84 12.79 -15.46 -4.99
N LYS A 85 12.88 -16.70 -5.50
CA LYS A 85 14.07 -17.56 -5.45
C LYS A 85 15.03 -17.43 -6.64
N THR A 86 14.75 -16.49 -7.54
CA THR A 86 15.48 -16.37 -8.80
C THR A 86 16.43 -15.18 -8.78
N TRP A 87 17.63 -15.37 -9.34
CA TRP A 87 18.53 -14.27 -9.64
C TRP A 87 19.33 -14.57 -10.90
N HIS A 88 19.33 -13.64 -11.85
CA HIS A 88 20.15 -13.70 -13.06
C HIS A 88 21.03 -12.43 -13.19
N PRO A 89 22.34 -12.53 -13.48
CA PRO A 89 23.23 -11.36 -13.53
C PRO A 89 22.78 -10.24 -14.48
N LYS A 90 22.19 -10.61 -15.63
CA LYS A 90 21.69 -9.66 -16.65
C LYS A 90 20.22 -9.27 -16.48
N TYR A 91 19.40 -10.17 -15.94
CA TYR A 91 17.94 -10.05 -15.98
C TYR A 91 17.34 -9.86 -14.59
N GLY A 92 18.12 -9.93 -13.51
CA GLY A 92 17.61 -9.76 -12.15
C GLY A 92 16.73 -10.92 -11.69
N ARG A 93 15.85 -10.62 -10.73
CA ARG A 93 14.91 -11.53 -10.08
C ARG A 93 13.58 -11.60 -10.84
N ARG A 94 12.99 -10.47 -11.17
CA ARG A 94 11.60 -10.37 -11.67
C ARG A 94 11.51 -10.36 -13.19
N LYS A 95 12.43 -9.69 -13.88
CA LYS A 95 12.33 -9.50 -15.34
C LYS A 95 12.27 -10.81 -16.15
N PRO A 96 12.92 -11.95 -15.78
CA PRO A 96 12.79 -13.18 -16.54
C PRO A 96 11.34 -13.64 -16.66
N TYR A 97 10.57 -13.54 -15.59
CA TYR A 97 9.16 -13.92 -15.54
C TYR A 97 8.28 -12.90 -16.26
N ILE A 98 8.55 -11.61 -16.09
CA ILE A 98 7.83 -10.54 -16.81
C ILE A 98 8.01 -10.72 -18.33
N ILE A 99 9.25 -10.89 -18.79
CA ILE A 99 9.57 -11.06 -20.21
C ILE A 99 8.97 -12.38 -20.73
N GLY A 100 9.15 -13.49 -20.00
CA GLY A 100 8.62 -14.79 -20.40
C GLY A 100 7.10 -14.80 -20.53
N GLY A 101 6.39 -14.31 -19.51
CA GLY A 101 4.93 -14.18 -19.54
C GLY A 101 4.45 -13.26 -20.66
N SER A 102 5.16 -12.14 -20.89
CA SER A 102 4.82 -11.20 -21.95
C SER A 102 5.06 -11.78 -23.34
N ILE A 103 6.10 -12.59 -23.56
CA ILE A 103 6.34 -13.27 -24.84
C ILE A 103 5.19 -14.22 -25.15
N VAL A 104 4.76 -15.03 -24.17
CA VAL A 104 3.60 -15.92 -24.35
C VAL A 104 2.35 -15.11 -24.66
N MET A 105 2.06 -14.09 -23.84
CA MET A 105 0.92 -13.20 -24.06
C MET A 105 0.93 -12.57 -25.46
N ILE A 106 2.05 -11.97 -25.89
CA ILE A 106 2.18 -11.32 -27.21
C ILE A 106 2.02 -12.33 -28.35
N ALA A 107 2.65 -13.50 -28.25
CA ALA A 107 2.53 -14.54 -29.27
C ALA A 107 1.07 -14.99 -29.42
N ILE A 108 0.38 -15.20 -28.29
CA ILE A 108 -1.03 -15.58 -28.32
C ILE A 108 -1.91 -14.44 -28.83
N LEU A 109 -1.63 -13.17 -28.53
CA LEU A 109 -2.38 -12.04 -29.13
C LEU A 109 -2.26 -12.03 -30.67
N PHE A 110 -1.12 -12.43 -31.24
CA PHE A 110 -1.00 -12.59 -32.70
C PHE A 110 -1.79 -13.80 -33.23
N LEU A 111 -1.82 -14.90 -32.47
CA LEU A 111 -2.45 -16.16 -32.87
C LEU A 111 -3.95 -16.21 -32.63
N PHE A 112 -4.47 -15.53 -31.61
CA PHE A 112 -5.87 -15.56 -31.22
C PHE A 112 -6.83 -15.23 -32.38
N PRO A 113 -6.63 -14.16 -33.19
CA PRO A 113 -7.55 -13.89 -34.30
C PRO A 113 -7.50 -14.93 -35.42
N LEU A 114 -6.50 -15.83 -35.44
CA LEU A 114 -6.33 -16.88 -36.47
C LEU A 114 -7.07 -18.19 -36.13
N VAL A 115 -7.79 -18.23 -35.01
CA VAL A 115 -8.54 -19.42 -34.60
C VAL A 115 -9.72 -19.67 -35.55
N THR A 116 -9.92 -20.92 -35.93
CA THR A 116 -11.02 -21.34 -36.82
C THR A 116 -12.03 -22.25 -36.13
N ALA A 117 -11.79 -22.59 -34.86
CA ALA A 117 -12.65 -23.47 -34.07
C ALA A 117 -12.68 -23.04 -32.60
N LEU A 118 -13.81 -23.30 -31.93
CA LEU A 118 -14.04 -22.92 -30.54
C LEU A 118 -12.96 -23.45 -29.58
N TRP A 119 -12.56 -24.72 -29.72
CA TRP A 119 -11.54 -25.32 -28.86
C TRP A 119 -10.17 -24.62 -28.97
N MET A 120 -9.83 -24.10 -30.17
CA MET A 120 -8.59 -23.34 -30.37
C MET A 120 -8.66 -22.00 -29.64
N ALA A 121 -9.81 -21.33 -29.70
CA ALA A 121 -10.05 -20.07 -29.00
C ALA A 121 -9.97 -20.27 -27.48
N VAL A 122 -10.52 -21.37 -26.95
CA VAL A 122 -10.40 -21.73 -25.53
C VAL A 122 -8.94 -21.92 -25.14
N ILE A 123 -8.16 -22.70 -25.91
CA ILE A 123 -6.72 -22.87 -25.63
C ILE A 123 -5.99 -21.53 -25.67
N CYS A 124 -6.29 -20.66 -26.64
CA CYS A 124 -5.71 -19.32 -26.72
C CYS A 124 -6.07 -18.48 -25.48
N LEU A 125 -7.32 -18.53 -25.00
CA LEU A 125 -7.73 -17.87 -23.76
C LEU A 125 -6.89 -18.34 -22.56
N TRP A 126 -6.74 -19.66 -22.38
CA TRP A 126 -5.93 -20.21 -21.29
C TRP A 126 -4.47 -19.77 -21.37
N LEU A 127 -3.87 -19.76 -22.57
CA LEU A 127 -2.47 -19.39 -22.75
C LEU A 127 -2.23 -17.89 -22.60
N VAL A 128 -3.12 -17.03 -23.11
CA VAL A 128 -3.00 -15.58 -22.94
C VAL A 128 -3.20 -15.18 -21.48
N ASP A 129 -4.15 -15.79 -20.77
CA ASP A 129 -4.35 -15.54 -19.34
C ASP A 129 -3.18 -16.04 -18.49
N ALA A 130 -2.62 -17.21 -18.83
CA ALA A 130 -1.39 -17.68 -18.21
C ALA A 130 -0.22 -16.71 -18.43
N GLY A 131 -0.06 -16.17 -19.63
CA GLY A 131 0.94 -15.15 -19.97
C GLY A 131 0.72 -13.84 -19.20
N ASN A 132 -0.51 -13.33 -19.20
CA ASN A 132 -0.94 -12.14 -18.47
C ASN A 132 -0.60 -12.27 -16.98
N ASN A 133 -1.03 -13.37 -16.34
CA ASN A 133 -0.81 -13.62 -14.91
C ASN A 133 0.68 -13.81 -14.56
N THR A 134 1.44 -14.49 -15.42
CA THR A 134 2.89 -14.68 -15.25
C THR A 134 3.65 -13.35 -15.34
N ALA A 135 3.21 -12.43 -16.19
CA ALA A 135 3.83 -11.12 -16.33
C ALA A 135 3.39 -10.13 -15.24
N MET A 136 2.09 -10.12 -14.91
CA MET A 136 1.46 -9.15 -14.00
C MET A 136 2.01 -9.27 -12.58
N GLU A 137 2.18 -10.49 -12.09
CA GLU A 137 2.48 -10.73 -10.68
C GLU A 137 3.89 -10.26 -10.28
N PRO A 138 4.97 -10.64 -10.99
CA PRO A 138 6.30 -10.09 -10.72
C PRO A 138 6.39 -8.58 -10.93
N TYR A 139 5.53 -7.99 -11.77
CA TYR A 139 5.47 -6.53 -11.95
C TYR A 139 5.03 -5.81 -10.67
N ARG A 140 4.07 -6.36 -9.93
CA ARG A 140 3.63 -5.82 -8.63
C ARG A 140 4.73 -5.96 -7.58
N ALA A 141 5.38 -7.14 -7.52
CA ALA A 141 6.50 -7.35 -6.61
C ALA A 141 7.71 -6.45 -6.92
N LEU A 142 7.97 -6.16 -8.20
CA LEU A 142 9.07 -5.29 -8.65
C LEU A 142 8.98 -3.87 -8.07
N ILE A 143 7.78 -3.35 -7.82
CA ILE A 143 7.57 -2.04 -7.18
C ILE A 143 8.17 -2.05 -5.78
N SER A 144 7.83 -3.06 -4.98
CA SER A 144 8.29 -3.23 -3.60
C SER A 144 9.79 -3.54 -3.51
N ASP A 145 10.33 -4.23 -4.52
CA ASP A 145 11.75 -4.58 -4.59
C ASP A 145 12.63 -3.38 -4.95
N ARG A 146 12.17 -2.51 -5.87
CA ARG A 146 13.01 -1.44 -6.43
C ARG A 146 12.83 -0.09 -5.74
N LEU A 147 11.61 0.26 -5.36
CA LEU A 147 11.33 1.57 -4.77
C LEU A 147 11.77 1.59 -3.31
N ARG A 148 12.35 2.72 -2.89
CA ARG A 148 12.47 3.01 -1.47
C ARG A 148 11.10 2.98 -0.83
N LYS A 149 11.03 2.60 0.45
CA LYS A 149 9.77 2.52 1.18
C LYS A 149 8.91 3.77 0.92
N VAL A 150 9.51 4.97 1.01
CA VAL A 150 8.84 6.28 0.83
C VAL A 150 8.12 6.48 -0.51
N GLN A 151 8.50 5.71 -1.54
CA GLN A 151 7.98 5.82 -2.89
C GLN A 151 7.06 4.66 -3.29
N ILE A 152 6.94 3.60 -2.48
CA ILE A 152 6.08 2.43 -2.75
C ILE A 152 4.61 2.83 -2.99
N PRO A 153 3.97 3.70 -2.16
CA PRO A 153 2.60 4.16 -2.42
C PRO A 153 2.42 4.77 -3.81
N ARG A 154 3.39 5.60 -4.20
CA ARG A 154 3.40 6.24 -5.51
C ARG A 154 3.57 5.23 -6.64
N GLY A 155 4.36 4.19 -6.43
CA GLY A 155 4.52 3.08 -7.36
C GLY A 155 3.19 2.38 -7.66
N PHE A 156 2.50 1.89 -6.63
CA PHE A 156 1.22 1.18 -6.81
C PHE A 156 0.11 2.07 -7.38
N LEU A 157 0.08 3.35 -7.05
CA LEU A 157 -0.91 4.27 -7.61
C LEU A 157 -0.61 4.65 -9.07
N ILE A 158 0.66 4.82 -9.45
CA ILE A 158 1.02 4.95 -10.87
C ILE A 158 0.70 3.67 -11.64
N GLN A 159 0.88 2.50 -11.02
CA GLN A 159 0.47 1.23 -11.61
C GLN A 159 -1.05 1.17 -11.85
N SER A 160 -1.85 1.59 -10.86
CA SER A 160 -3.31 1.72 -10.94
C SER A 160 -3.75 2.65 -12.08
N MET A 161 -3.04 3.76 -12.28
CA MET A 161 -3.26 4.66 -13.43
C MET A 161 -3.05 3.92 -14.77
N PHE A 162 -1.98 3.13 -14.90
CA PHE A 162 -1.72 2.35 -16.12
C PHE A 162 -2.69 1.19 -16.31
N THR A 163 -3.25 0.62 -15.24
CA THR A 163 -4.38 -0.33 -15.32
C THR A 163 -5.59 0.32 -15.99
N GLY A 164 -6.02 1.50 -15.49
CA GLY A 164 -7.11 2.24 -16.13
C GLY A 164 -6.80 2.60 -17.57
N ALA A 165 -5.60 3.15 -17.84
CA ALA A 165 -5.21 3.57 -19.18
C ALA A 165 -5.18 2.42 -20.21
N GLY A 166 -4.65 1.25 -19.83
CA GLY A 166 -4.60 0.07 -20.68
C GLY A 166 -6.00 -0.47 -21.00
N ALA A 167 -6.86 -0.56 -19.99
CA ALA A 167 -8.24 -1.01 -20.14
C ALA A 167 -9.09 -0.05 -21.00
N VAL A 168 -8.91 1.27 -20.83
CA VAL A 168 -9.58 2.28 -21.69
C VAL A 168 -9.15 2.12 -23.12
N LEU A 169 -7.85 2.02 -23.40
CA LEU A 169 -7.38 1.91 -24.78
C LEU A 169 -7.87 0.61 -25.43
N ALA A 170 -7.89 -0.50 -24.69
CA ALA A 170 -8.44 -1.76 -25.20
C ALA A 170 -9.91 -1.60 -25.62
N ASN A 171 -10.76 -1.07 -24.74
CA ASN A 171 -12.19 -0.88 -25.02
C ASN A 171 -12.46 0.15 -26.13
N VAL A 172 -11.74 1.27 -26.13
CA VAL A 172 -11.88 2.31 -27.16
C VAL A 172 -11.42 1.77 -28.53
N SER A 173 -10.31 1.04 -28.57
CA SER A 173 -9.82 0.44 -29.81
C SER A 173 -10.82 -0.59 -30.36
N LEU A 174 -11.40 -1.43 -29.49
CA LEU A 174 -12.46 -2.36 -29.86
C LEU A 174 -13.66 -1.65 -30.48
N PHE A 175 -14.20 -0.63 -29.80
CA PHE A 175 -15.35 0.16 -30.27
C PHE A 175 -15.09 0.83 -31.62
N ILE A 176 -13.91 1.46 -31.80
CA ILE A 176 -13.56 2.15 -33.05
C ILE A 176 -13.43 1.14 -34.19
N PHE A 177 -12.69 0.05 -33.99
CA PHE A 177 -12.45 -0.91 -35.07
C PHE A 177 -13.70 -1.71 -35.44
N GLN A 178 -14.59 -2.02 -34.50
CA GLN A 178 -15.89 -2.63 -34.83
C GLN A 178 -16.74 -1.74 -35.76
N LYS A 179 -16.71 -0.42 -35.58
CA LYS A 179 -17.46 0.53 -36.43
C LYS A 179 -16.80 0.77 -37.78
N VAL A 180 -15.47 0.88 -37.82
CA VAL A 180 -14.72 1.22 -39.04
C VAL A 180 -14.48 -0.01 -39.92
N LEU A 181 -14.41 -1.20 -39.32
CA LEU A 181 -14.12 -2.47 -40.00
C LEU A 181 -15.18 -3.55 -39.69
N PRO A 182 -16.47 -3.32 -40.00
CA PRO A 182 -17.55 -4.25 -39.67
C PRO A 182 -17.57 -5.53 -40.54
N GLY A 183 -16.68 -5.66 -41.53
CA GLY A 183 -16.68 -6.77 -42.49
C GLY A 183 -16.39 -8.15 -41.88
N GLY A 184 -16.94 -9.20 -42.52
CA GLY A 184 -16.67 -10.59 -42.19
C GLY A 184 -15.27 -11.00 -42.69
N GLY A 185 -14.40 -11.42 -41.77
CA GLY A 185 -13.08 -11.93 -42.12
C GLY A 185 -13.13 -13.37 -42.62
N GLU A 186 -12.03 -13.84 -43.19
CA GLU A 186 -11.87 -15.25 -43.57
C GLU A 186 -11.88 -16.13 -42.31
N GLY A 187 -12.73 -17.17 -42.28
CA GLY A 187 -12.79 -18.13 -41.16
C GLY A 187 -13.79 -17.83 -40.04
N GLY A 188 -14.73 -16.90 -40.23
CA GLY A 188 -15.82 -16.63 -39.27
C GLY A 188 -15.48 -15.58 -38.21
N VAL A 189 -14.22 -15.16 -38.11
CA VAL A 189 -13.77 -14.09 -37.20
C VAL A 189 -13.71 -12.75 -37.96
N PRO A 190 -14.37 -11.68 -37.49
CA PRO A 190 -14.38 -10.37 -38.17
C PRO A 190 -13.00 -9.70 -38.25
N THR A 191 -12.78 -8.88 -39.28
CA THR A 191 -11.48 -8.19 -39.51
C THR A 191 -11.07 -7.27 -38.35
N TRP A 192 -12.03 -6.65 -37.66
CA TRP A 192 -11.72 -5.80 -36.49
C TRP A 192 -11.01 -6.58 -35.38
N VAL A 193 -11.26 -7.89 -35.25
CA VAL A 193 -10.62 -8.75 -34.24
C VAL A 193 -9.12 -8.83 -34.51
N PHE A 194 -8.73 -9.05 -35.77
CA PHE A 194 -7.32 -9.08 -36.16
C PHE A 194 -6.61 -7.78 -35.81
N VAL A 195 -7.22 -6.66 -36.20
CA VAL A 195 -6.62 -5.33 -36.00
C VAL A 195 -6.47 -5.01 -34.51
N VAL A 196 -7.49 -5.26 -33.69
CA VAL A 196 -7.45 -4.92 -32.27
C VAL A 196 -6.45 -5.79 -31.50
N PHE A 197 -6.39 -7.08 -31.81
CA PHE A 197 -5.46 -8.02 -31.15
C PHE A 197 -4.01 -7.74 -31.54
N TRP A 198 -3.72 -7.51 -32.83
CA TRP A 198 -2.37 -7.17 -33.28
C TRP A 198 -1.93 -5.78 -32.80
N PHE A 199 -2.85 -4.81 -32.76
CA PHE A 199 -2.58 -3.51 -32.14
C PHE A 199 -2.20 -3.68 -30.66
N GLY A 200 -2.96 -4.50 -29.92
CA GLY A 200 -2.63 -4.87 -28.54
C GLY A 200 -1.26 -5.54 -28.38
N ALA A 201 -0.92 -6.45 -29.28
CA ALA A 201 0.38 -7.11 -29.30
C ALA A 201 1.52 -6.10 -29.49
N VAL A 202 1.38 -5.16 -30.44
CA VAL A 202 2.36 -4.08 -30.67
C VAL A 202 2.48 -3.16 -29.46
N CYS A 203 1.35 -2.75 -28.86
CA CYS A 203 1.34 -1.97 -27.63
C CYS A 203 2.07 -2.69 -26.49
N ALA A 204 1.83 -3.99 -26.30
CA ALA A 204 2.51 -4.80 -25.30
C ALA A 204 4.02 -4.92 -25.56
N ILE A 205 4.44 -5.19 -26.80
CA ILE A 205 5.86 -5.23 -27.20
C ILE A 205 6.56 -3.92 -26.83
N VAL A 206 5.98 -2.78 -27.23
CA VAL A 206 6.59 -1.47 -27.01
C VAL A 206 6.66 -1.15 -25.52
N THR A 207 5.54 -1.26 -24.80
CA THR A 207 5.47 -0.84 -23.40
C THR A 207 6.27 -1.74 -22.47
N VAL A 208 6.13 -3.07 -22.58
CA VAL A 208 6.90 -4.03 -21.77
C VAL A 208 8.37 -3.97 -22.17
N GLY A 209 8.69 -3.92 -23.47
CA GLY A 209 10.06 -3.80 -23.96
C GLY A 209 10.76 -2.57 -23.40
N VAL A 210 10.14 -1.39 -23.50
CA VAL A 210 10.70 -0.14 -22.95
C VAL A 210 10.87 -0.23 -21.44
N ALA A 211 9.87 -0.71 -20.70
CA ALA A 211 9.93 -0.83 -19.24
C ALA A 211 11.03 -1.80 -18.79
N MET A 212 11.16 -2.96 -19.44
CA MET A 212 12.18 -3.95 -19.11
C MET A 212 13.58 -3.51 -19.53
N LEU A 213 13.75 -2.80 -20.65
CA LEU A 213 15.07 -2.29 -21.06
C LEU A 213 15.55 -1.16 -20.13
N ARG A 214 14.65 -0.32 -19.63
CA ARG A 214 15.00 0.82 -18.75
C ARG A 214 15.03 0.49 -17.26
N THR A 215 14.51 -0.68 -16.87
CA THR A 215 14.46 -1.08 -15.46
C THR A 215 15.65 -1.95 -15.09
N THR A 216 16.55 -1.41 -14.28
CA THR A 216 17.61 -2.15 -13.61
C THR A 216 17.14 -2.56 -12.21
N GLU A 217 17.25 -3.86 -11.91
CA GLU A 217 16.97 -4.38 -10.58
C GLU A 217 18.17 -4.16 -9.64
N VAL A 218 17.90 -4.08 -8.34
CA VAL A 218 18.94 -3.93 -7.32
C VAL A 218 19.63 -5.27 -7.16
N THR A 219 20.96 -5.28 -7.30
CA THR A 219 21.77 -6.49 -7.14
C THR A 219 21.78 -6.92 -5.67
N PRO A 220 21.48 -8.21 -5.35
CA PRO A 220 21.60 -8.76 -4.02
C PRO A 220 23.05 -8.71 -3.52
N THR A 221 23.23 -8.71 -2.20
CA THR A 221 24.54 -8.92 -1.57
C THR A 221 25.02 -10.34 -1.81
N ASP A 222 26.31 -10.58 -1.59
CA ASP A 222 26.89 -11.92 -1.69
C ASP A 222 26.26 -12.91 -0.68
N GLU A 223 25.86 -12.43 0.49
CA GLU A 223 25.12 -13.20 1.49
C GLU A 223 23.72 -13.57 1.01
N GLU A 224 22.97 -12.62 0.45
CA GLU A 224 21.64 -12.87 -0.14
C GLU A 224 21.75 -13.87 -1.30
N LEU A 225 22.79 -13.75 -2.14
CA LEU A 225 23.10 -14.68 -3.23
C LEU A 225 23.45 -16.09 -2.72
N ALA A 226 24.21 -16.20 -1.63
CA ALA A 226 24.51 -17.48 -0.99
C ALA A 226 23.24 -18.13 -0.43
N HIS A 227 22.38 -17.34 0.23
CA HIS A 227 21.08 -17.82 0.73
C HIS A 227 20.16 -18.29 -0.40
N LEU A 228 20.09 -17.56 -1.52
CA LEU A 228 19.31 -17.98 -2.70
C LEU A 228 19.79 -19.30 -3.32
N LYS A 229 21.09 -19.63 -3.20
CA LYS A 229 21.64 -20.90 -3.69
C LYS A 229 21.28 -22.08 -2.80
N THR A 230 21.05 -21.87 -1.50
CA THR A 230 20.69 -22.94 -0.56
C THR A 230 19.19 -23.24 -0.54
N GLN A 231 18.36 -22.31 -1.02
CA GLN A 231 16.92 -22.52 -1.11
C GLN A 231 16.55 -23.64 -2.09
N SER A 232 15.61 -24.50 -1.67
CA SER A 232 15.11 -25.59 -2.50
C SER A 232 14.31 -25.07 -3.70
N LYS A 233 14.72 -25.50 -4.89
CA LYS A 233 14.09 -25.16 -6.17
C LYS A 233 13.20 -26.33 -6.61
N GLY A 234 12.01 -26.01 -7.11
CA GLY A 234 11.07 -27.00 -7.64
C GLY A 234 9.62 -26.72 -7.26
N LEU A 235 8.70 -27.34 -8.00
CA LEU A 235 7.26 -27.10 -7.83
C LEU A 235 6.76 -27.56 -6.45
N SER A 236 7.19 -28.73 -5.97
CA SER A 236 6.80 -29.24 -4.65
C SER A 236 7.26 -28.34 -3.49
N ALA A 237 8.51 -27.85 -3.56
CA ALA A 237 9.02 -26.87 -2.60
C ALA A 237 8.25 -25.56 -2.64
N THR A 238 7.86 -25.11 -3.84
CA THR A 238 7.07 -23.89 -4.05
C THR A 238 5.67 -24.02 -3.45
N VAL A 239 4.97 -25.13 -3.70
CA VAL A 239 3.63 -25.37 -3.15
C VAL A 239 3.68 -25.45 -1.61
N ARG A 240 4.71 -26.12 -1.06
CA ARG A 240 4.91 -26.18 0.40
C ARG A 240 5.09 -24.79 0.99
N GLU A 241 5.90 -23.95 0.35
CA GLU A 241 6.14 -22.59 0.82
C GLU A 241 4.87 -21.72 0.80
N ILE A 242 4.05 -21.83 -0.25
CA ILE A 242 2.75 -21.15 -0.32
C ILE A 242 1.86 -21.62 0.83
N ALA A 243 1.79 -22.93 1.06
CA ALA A 243 1.01 -23.49 2.17
C ALA A 243 1.51 -23.02 3.55
N GLU A 244 2.83 -22.91 3.73
CA GLU A 244 3.43 -22.35 4.94
C GLU A 244 3.13 -20.85 5.07
N ALA A 245 3.26 -20.06 3.99
CA ALA A 245 2.94 -18.63 3.98
C ALA A 245 1.49 -18.36 4.36
N VAL A 246 0.54 -19.14 3.83
CA VAL A 246 -0.88 -19.03 4.20
C VAL A 246 -1.10 -19.32 5.69
N LYS A 247 -0.39 -20.31 6.26
CA LYS A 247 -0.50 -20.67 7.68
C LYS A 247 0.06 -19.60 8.62
N VAL A 248 1.20 -19.00 8.28
CA VAL A 248 1.88 -18.00 9.13
C VAL A 248 1.51 -16.56 8.77
N MET A 249 0.55 -16.37 7.86
CA MET A 249 0.15 -15.08 7.35
C MET A 249 -0.28 -14.12 8.47
N PRO A 250 0.13 -12.83 8.43
CA PRO A 250 -0.24 -11.87 9.46
C PRO A 250 -1.76 -11.72 9.64
N ILE A 251 -2.19 -11.40 10.86
CA ILE A 251 -3.62 -11.17 11.17
C ILE A 251 -4.18 -10.01 10.33
N GLY A 252 -3.37 -8.98 10.06
CA GLY A 252 -3.76 -7.86 9.18
C GLY A 252 -4.20 -8.34 7.80
N MET A 253 -3.47 -9.29 7.21
CA MET A 253 -3.77 -9.83 5.88
C MET A 253 -5.00 -10.75 5.88
N HIS A 254 -5.25 -11.52 6.95
CA HIS A 254 -6.51 -12.25 7.13
C HIS A 254 -7.72 -11.31 7.14
N LYS A 255 -7.61 -10.16 7.81
CA LYS A 255 -8.68 -9.16 7.86
C LYS A 255 -8.90 -8.49 6.50
N ILE A 256 -7.83 -8.25 5.73
CA ILE A 256 -7.95 -7.80 4.33
C ILE A 256 -8.67 -8.87 3.50
N GLY A 257 -8.35 -10.15 3.70
CA GLY A 257 -9.04 -11.28 3.06
C GLY A 257 -10.55 -11.29 3.30
N LEU A 258 -11.01 -10.93 4.50
CA LEU A 258 -12.45 -10.79 4.80
C LEU A 258 -13.08 -9.62 4.03
N ALA A 259 -12.41 -8.47 3.94
CA ALA A 259 -12.89 -7.36 3.12
C ALA A 259 -12.95 -7.76 1.63
N PHE A 260 -11.94 -8.51 1.16
CA PHE A 260 -11.85 -9.02 -0.21
C PHE A 260 -12.96 -10.02 -0.54
N LEU A 261 -13.38 -10.84 0.43
CA LEU A 261 -14.51 -11.73 0.27
C LEU A 261 -15.75 -10.96 -0.18
N PHE A 262 -16.15 -9.93 0.56
CA PHE A 262 -17.32 -9.14 0.21
C PHE A 262 -17.08 -8.27 -1.04
N GLN A 263 -15.91 -7.66 -1.15
CA GLN A 263 -15.56 -6.76 -2.26
C GLN A 263 -15.59 -7.47 -3.62
N TRP A 264 -14.90 -8.61 -3.73
CA TRP A 264 -14.76 -9.29 -5.01
C TRP A 264 -15.98 -10.12 -5.36
N TYR A 265 -16.71 -10.64 -4.36
CA TYR A 265 -18.05 -11.19 -4.59
C TYR A 265 -18.97 -10.12 -5.19
N ALA A 266 -19.00 -8.91 -4.62
CA ALA A 266 -19.81 -7.80 -5.13
C ALA A 266 -19.43 -7.37 -6.55
N MET A 267 -18.14 -7.22 -6.83
CA MET A 267 -17.67 -6.85 -8.17
C MET A 267 -17.97 -7.91 -9.22
N PHE A 268 -17.95 -9.19 -8.83
CA PHE A 268 -18.28 -10.28 -9.76
C PHE A 268 -19.79 -10.31 -10.07
N ILE A 269 -20.66 -9.97 -9.10
CA ILE A 269 -22.09 -9.70 -9.37
C ILE A 269 -22.21 -8.55 -10.37
N TYR A 270 -21.52 -7.41 -10.13
CA TYR A 270 -21.56 -6.26 -11.03
C TYR A 270 -21.23 -6.66 -12.48
N TRP A 271 -20.10 -7.32 -12.71
CA TRP A 271 -19.69 -7.68 -14.07
C TRP A 271 -20.63 -8.64 -14.78
N GLN A 272 -21.27 -9.56 -14.05
CA GLN A 272 -22.20 -10.52 -14.64
C GLN A 272 -23.60 -9.94 -14.88
N PHE A 273 -24.09 -9.07 -14.00
CA PHE A 273 -25.50 -8.66 -13.97
C PHE A 273 -25.74 -7.19 -14.32
N VAL A 274 -24.71 -6.37 -14.54
CA VAL A 274 -24.91 -4.95 -14.90
C VAL A 274 -25.72 -4.79 -16.18
N SER A 275 -25.50 -5.62 -17.21
CA SER A 275 -26.28 -5.57 -18.45
C SER A 275 -27.75 -5.87 -18.21
N VAL A 276 -28.05 -6.88 -17.39
CA VAL A 276 -29.43 -7.24 -17.00
C VAL A 276 -30.07 -6.10 -16.19
N SER A 277 -29.37 -5.55 -15.21
CA SER A 277 -29.88 -4.45 -14.40
C SER A 277 -30.18 -3.20 -15.22
N VAL A 278 -29.29 -2.84 -16.15
CA VAL A 278 -29.47 -1.66 -17.00
C VAL A 278 -30.58 -1.88 -18.04
N ALA A 279 -30.68 -3.09 -18.60
CA ALA A 279 -31.80 -3.46 -19.47
C ALA A 279 -33.14 -3.34 -18.75
N GLU A 280 -33.25 -3.84 -17.51
CA GLU A 280 -34.46 -3.73 -16.69
C GLU A 280 -34.81 -2.28 -16.33
N SER A 281 -33.83 -1.49 -15.88
CA SER A 281 -34.09 -0.16 -15.30
C SER A 281 -34.26 0.94 -16.35
N VAL A 282 -33.46 0.93 -17.41
CA VAL A 282 -33.43 2.01 -18.42
C VAL A 282 -34.28 1.65 -19.65
N TRP A 283 -34.19 0.40 -20.12
CA TRP A 283 -34.90 -0.05 -21.32
C TRP A 283 -36.19 -0.81 -21.03
N ASN A 284 -36.48 -1.13 -19.76
CA ASN A 284 -37.60 -1.98 -19.35
C ASN A 284 -37.68 -3.29 -20.16
N ALA A 285 -36.49 -3.87 -20.39
CA ALA A 285 -36.23 -4.95 -21.33
C ALA A 285 -35.80 -6.23 -20.59
N ALA A 286 -36.36 -7.36 -21.00
CA ALA A 286 -35.93 -8.68 -20.54
C ALA A 286 -34.71 -9.17 -21.35
N PRO A 287 -33.90 -10.12 -20.83
CA PRO A 287 -32.67 -10.59 -21.50
C PRO A 287 -32.85 -11.15 -22.92
N ASP A 288 -34.05 -11.63 -23.25
CA ASP A 288 -34.43 -12.19 -24.55
C ASP A 288 -35.00 -11.16 -25.52
N SER A 289 -35.08 -9.89 -25.12
CA SER A 289 -35.66 -8.81 -25.92
C SER A 289 -34.60 -7.99 -26.67
N PRO A 290 -34.95 -7.35 -27.81
CA PRO A 290 -34.02 -6.48 -28.54
C PRO A 290 -33.42 -5.34 -27.71
N GLY A 291 -34.14 -4.86 -26.69
CA GLY A 291 -33.65 -3.82 -25.77
C GLY A 291 -32.45 -4.27 -24.92
N TYR A 292 -32.25 -5.57 -24.73
CA TYR A 292 -31.09 -6.10 -24.03
C TYR A 292 -29.79 -5.90 -24.83
N GLU A 293 -29.82 -6.03 -26.16
CA GLU A 293 -28.64 -5.79 -27.01
C GLU A 293 -28.18 -4.34 -26.92
N GLU A 294 -29.13 -3.39 -26.95
CA GLU A 294 -28.84 -1.97 -26.78
C GLU A 294 -28.25 -1.67 -25.39
N ALA A 295 -28.84 -2.24 -24.34
CA ALA A 295 -28.35 -2.09 -22.97
C ALA A 295 -26.95 -2.68 -22.80
N ALA A 296 -26.68 -3.86 -23.36
CA ALA A 296 -25.36 -4.49 -23.33
C ALA A 296 -24.30 -3.64 -24.06
N GLY A 297 -24.64 -3.03 -25.19
CA GLY A 297 -23.79 -2.06 -25.88
C GLY A 297 -23.50 -0.82 -25.02
N TRP A 298 -24.52 -0.30 -24.33
CA TRP A 298 -24.38 0.85 -23.42
C TRP A 298 -23.51 0.54 -22.20
N VAL A 299 -23.64 -0.66 -21.63
CA VAL A 299 -22.77 -1.16 -20.55
C VAL A 299 -21.30 -1.15 -20.97
N GLY A 300 -20.99 -1.43 -22.25
CA GLY A 300 -19.64 -1.26 -22.79
C GLY A 300 -19.11 0.17 -22.61
N LEU A 301 -19.93 1.19 -22.88
CA LEU A 301 -19.58 2.60 -22.65
C LEU A 301 -19.44 2.92 -21.17
N MET A 302 -20.32 2.38 -20.31
CA MET A 302 -20.21 2.51 -18.85
C MET A 302 -18.89 1.94 -18.33
N ASN A 303 -18.50 0.76 -18.82
CA ASN A 303 -17.25 0.10 -18.45
C ASN A 303 -16.02 0.90 -18.93
N GLY A 304 -16.06 1.46 -20.14
CA GLY A 304 -15.05 2.39 -20.62
C GLY A 304 -14.96 3.65 -19.75
N SER A 305 -16.10 4.17 -19.32
CA SER A 305 -16.20 5.40 -18.51
C SER A 305 -15.60 5.23 -17.11
N TYR A 306 -15.91 4.15 -16.39
CA TYR A 306 -15.29 3.95 -15.07
C TYR A 306 -13.78 3.68 -15.17
N ASN A 307 -13.30 2.99 -16.22
CA ASN A 307 -11.87 2.78 -16.43
C ASN A 307 -11.15 4.10 -16.76
N PHE A 308 -11.80 5.02 -17.46
CA PHE A 308 -11.29 6.38 -17.67
C PHE A 308 -11.19 7.15 -16.36
N VAL A 309 -12.23 7.07 -15.53
CA VAL A 309 -12.20 7.67 -14.18
C VAL A 309 -11.12 7.03 -13.32
N THR A 310 -10.89 5.72 -13.43
CA THR A 310 -9.82 5.00 -12.72
C THR A 310 -8.45 5.60 -13.02
N MET A 311 -8.15 5.79 -14.31
CA MET A 311 -6.91 6.40 -14.77
C MET A 311 -6.68 7.77 -14.12
N LEU A 312 -7.71 8.62 -14.06
CA LEU A 312 -7.62 9.95 -13.46
C LEU A 312 -7.53 9.92 -11.93
N SER A 313 -8.35 9.08 -11.30
CA SER A 313 -8.53 9.03 -9.84
C SER A 313 -7.29 8.54 -9.11
N ALA A 314 -6.52 7.64 -9.73
CA ALA A 314 -5.29 7.11 -9.15
C ALA A 314 -4.28 8.21 -8.75
N LEU A 315 -4.25 9.33 -9.48
CA LEU A 315 -3.38 10.49 -9.18
C LEU A 315 -3.83 11.25 -7.92
N PHE A 316 -5.13 11.27 -7.62
CA PHE A 316 -5.72 12.00 -6.48
C PHE A 316 -5.83 11.14 -5.22
N LEU A 317 -5.80 9.81 -5.36
CA LEU A 317 -5.81 8.90 -4.21
C LEU A 317 -4.53 9.00 -3.38
N LEU A 318 -3.38 9.39 -3.96
CA LEU A 318 -2.10 9.43 -3.24
C LEU A 318 -2.12 10.47 -2.09
N PRO A 319 -2.44 11.76 -2.31
CA PRO A 319 -2.56 12.73 -1.23
C PRO A 319 -3.60 12.33 -0.16
N LEU A 320 -4.70 11.71 -0.57
CA LEU A 320 -5.72 11.23 0.35
C LEU A 320 -5.20 10.09 1.23
N CYS A 321 -4.48 9.12 0.65
CA CYS A 321 -3.86 8.03 1.39
C CYS A 321 -2.82 8.55 2.38
N HIS A 322 -2.03 9.57 2.00
CA HIS A 322 -1.10 10.22 2.93
C HIS A 322 -1.82 10.96 4.07
N ARG A 323 -2.96 11.60 3.80
CA ARG A 323 -3.67 12.40 4.81
C ARG A 323 -4.53 11.57 5.76
N TYR A 324 -5.22 10.56 5.24
CA TYR A 324 -6.25 9.81 5.97
C TYR A 324 -5.90 8.33 6.18
N GLY A 325 -4.78 7.85 5.62
CA GLY A 325 -4.35 6.45 5.68
C GLY A 325 -5.08 5.58 4.65
N GLY A 326 -4.36 4.60 4.08
CA GLY A 326 -4.87 3.74 3.00
C GLY A 326 -6.16 3.00 3.36
N LYS A 327 -6.26 2.49 4.59
CA LYS A 327 -7.45 1.78 5.10
C LYS A 327 -8.73 2.62 5.02
N LYS A 328 -8.69 3.85 5.53
CA LYS A 328 -9.87 4.74 5.57
C LYS A 328 -10.23 5.23 4.18
N VAL A 329 -9.23 5.54 3.35
CA VAL A 329 -9.46 5.93 1.95
C VAL A 329 -10.12 4.79 1.20
N HIS A 330 -9.60 3.57 1.31
CA HIS A 330 -10.16 2.41 0.63
C HIS A 330 -11.60 2.09 1.09
N ALA A 331 -11.87 2.13 2.40
CA ALA A 331 -13.22 1.98 2.93
C ALA A 331 -14.17 3.08 2.40
N GLY A 332 -13.70 4.33 2.32
CA GLY A 332 -14.46 5.43 1.74
C GLY A 332 -14.80 5.22 0.27
N THR A 333 -13.83 4.74 -0.53
CA THR A 333 -14.06 4.44 -1.95
C THR A 333 -15.00 3.25 -2.16
N LEU A 334 -14.91 2.21 -1.31
CA LEU A 334 -15.84 1.09 -1.33
C LEU A 334 -17.27 1.53 -1.01
N THR A 335 -17.44 2.40 -0.01
CA THR A 335 -18.74 2.97 0.34
C THR A 335 -19.32 3.78 -0.83
N LEU A 336 -18.50 4.62 -1.45
CA LEU A 336 -18.89 5.42 -2.61
C LEU A 336 -19.36 4.53 -3.78
N ALA A 337 -18.62 3.46 -4.10
CA ALA A 337 -19.05 2.50 -5.12
C ALA A 337 -20.30 1.73 -4.72
N GLY A 338 -20.43 1.34 -3.45
CA GLY A 338 -21.63 0.68 -2.94
C GLY A 338 -22.90 1.52 -3.14
N LEU A 339 -22.83 2.81 -2.76
CA LEU A 339 -23.89 3.78 -3.01
C LEU A 339 -24.15 3.99 -4.51
N SER A 340 -23.09 4.00 -5.32
CA SER A 340 -23.20 4.14 -6.77
C SER A 340 -23.96 2.97 -7.40
N LEU A 341 -23.70 1.73 -6.97
CA LEU A 341 -24.40 0.54 -7.48
C LEU A 341 -25.86 0.48 -7.03
N VAL A 342 -26.17 0.86 -5.78
CA VAL A 342 -27.56 0.97 -5.31
C VAL A 342 -28.31 2.06 -6.09
N TRP A 343 -27.67 3.19 -6.35
CA TRP A 343 -28.31 4.24 -7.15
C TRP A 343 -28.52 3.79 -8.59
N LEU A 344 -27.52 3.12 -9.19
CA LEU A 344 -27.60 2.59 -10.56
C LEU A 344 -28.84 1.72 -10.79
N SER A 345 -29.25 0.91 -9.81
CA SER A 345 -30.43 0.04 -9.93
C SER A 345 -31.77 0.78 -10.07
N THR A 346 -31.79 2.08 -9.84
CA THR A 346 -33.01 2.93 -9.86
C THR A 346 -33.01 3.95 -10.99
N ILE A 347 -31.95 4.01 -11.80
CA ILE A 347 -31.81 5.00 -12.85
C ILE A 347 -32.58 4.56 -14.10
N GLU A 348 -33.51 5.39 -14.54
CA GLU A 348 -34.29 5.16 -15.77
C GLU A 348 -33.68 5.83 -17.01
N SER A 349 -32.73 6.76 -16.82
CA SER A 349 -32.09 7.49 -17.92
C SER A 349 -30.71 6.93 -18.26
N GLN A 350 -30.51 6.52 -19.53
CA GLN A 350 -29.23 5.98 -20.00
C GLN A 350 -28.04 6.89 -19.67
N TRP A 351 -28.16 8.21 -19.86
CA TRP A 351 -27.04 9.15 -19.66
C TRP A 351 -26.67 9.32 -18.19
N LEU A 352 -27.65 9.21 -17.29
CA LEU A 352 -27.41 9.30 -15.86
C LEU A 352 -26.64 8.08 -15.32
N THR A 353 -26.71 6.92 -15.97
CA THR A 353 -25.95 5.72 -15.57
C THR A 353 -24.43 5.90 -15.61
N LEU A 354 -23.94 6.91 -16.33
CA LEU A 354 -22.51 7.27 -16.38
C LEU A 354 -22.03 7.95 -15.10
N VAL A 355 -22.93 8.54 -14.30
CA VAL A 355 -22.55 9.22 -13.05
C VAL A 355 -22.12 8.21 -11.96
N PRO A 356 -22.86 7.11 -11.69
CA PRO A 356 -22.38 6.01 -10.85
C PRO A 356 -21.01 5.45 -11.24
N MET A 357 -20.65 5.50 -12.54
CA MET A 357 -19.34 5.03 -13.02
C MET A 357 -18.18 5.87 -12.50
N ILE A 358 -18.42 7.11 -12.05
CA ILE A 358 -17.41 7.92 -11.37
C ILE A 358 -17.04 7.29 -10.03
N GLY A 359 -18.04 6.95 -9.21
CA GLY A 359 -17.81 6.29 -7.92
C GLY A 359 -17.16 4.92 -8.08
N LEU A 360 -17.62 4.14 -9.06
CA LEU A 360 -17.04 2.83 -9.37
C LEU A 360 -15.59 2.95 -9.86
N GLY A 361 -15.28 3.94 -10.70
CA GLY A 361 -13.91 4.17 -11.20
C GLY A 361 -12.93 4.60 -10.10
N ILE A 362 -13.37 5.46 -9.18
CA ILE A 362 -12.58 5.82 -8.00
C ILE A 362 -12.31 4.59 -7.12
N CYS A 363 -13.32 3.74 -6.92
CA CYS A 363 -13.17 2.50 -6.19
C CYS A 363 -12.26 1.50 -6.89
N TRP A 364 -12.39 1.34 -8.21
CA TRP A 364 -11.52 0.46 -8.99
C TRP A 364 -10.05 0.88 -8.85
N ALA A 365 -9.75 2.18 -8.97
CA ALA A 365 -8.39 2.71 -8.79
C ALA A 365 -7.82 2.39 -7.39
N SER A 366 -8.68 2.43 -6.39
CA SER A 366 -8.36 2.05 -5.01
C SER A 366 -8.13 0.55 -4.89
N MET A 367 -9.01 -0.30 -5.43
CA MET A 367 -8.94 -1.77 -5.37
C MET A 367 -7.69 -2.34 -6.01
N VAL A 368 -7.20 -1.76 -7.12
CA VAL A 368 -5.99 -2.24 -7.79
C VAL A 368 -4.69 -1.62 -7.25
N GLY A 369 -4.77 -0.68 -6.31
CA GLY A 369 -3.60 0.04 -5.77
C GLY A 369 -3.45 -0.07 -4.25
N VAL A 370 -4.44 0.38 -3.49
CA VAL A 370 -4.34 0.57 -2.04
C VAL A 370 -4.17 -0.75 -1.28
N PRO A 371 -4.94 -1.82 -1.53
CA PRO A 371 -4.73 -3.09 -0.82
C PRO A 371 -3.33 -3.70 -1.04
N TYR A 372 -2.79 -3.61 -2.27
CA TYR A 372 -1.44 -4.08 -2.57
C TYR A 372 -0.39 -3.27 -1.79
N LEU A 373 -0.59 -1.96 -1.70
CA LEU A 373 0.22 -1.10 -0.85
C LEU A 373 0.15 -1.53 0.63
N MET A 374 -1.05 -1.81 1.16
CA MET A 374 -1.22 -2.25 2.55
C MET A 374 -0.50 -3.57 2.81
N VAL A 375 -0.62 -4.54 1.89
CA VAL A 375 0.06 -5.83 2.04
C VAL A 375 1.57 -5.69 1.91
N ALA A 376 2.08 -4.87 0.99
CA ALA A 376 3.51 -4.59 0.86
C ALA A 376 4.13 -4.05 2.16
N SER A 377 3.36 -3.34 2.99
CA SER A 377 3.80 -2.86 4.30
C SER A 377 3.70 -3.88 5.44
N MET A 378 2.99 -5.00 5.24
CA MET A 378 2.72 -6.01 6.29
C MET A 378 3.58 -7.28 6.18
N VAL A 379 4.30 -7.46 5.07
CA VAL A 379 4.93 -8.74 4.75
C VAL A 379 6.45 -8.65 4.62
N PRO A 380 7.19 -9.71 5.00
CA PRO A 380 8.64 -9.78 4.80
C PRO A 380 9.02 -9.63 3.33
N ARG A 381 10.12 -8.90 3.07
CA ARG A 381 10.48 -8.49 1.72
C ARG A 381 10.93 -9.67 0.86
N GLU A 382 11.57 -10.64 1.49
CA GLU A 382 12.11 -11.86 0.88
C GLU A 382 11.00 -12.74 0.30
N ARG A 383 9.77 -12.56 0.79
CA ARG A 383 8.58 -13.33 0.39
C ARG A 383 7.50 -12.45 -0.24
N THR A 384 7.88 -11.25 -0.70
CA THR A 384 6.92 -10.30 -1.30
C THR A 384 6.17 -10.94 -2.46
N GLY A 385 6.84 -11.70 -3.32
CA GLY A 385 6.20 -12.38 -4.45
C GLY A 385 5.18 -13.41 -4.00
N VAL A 386 5.52 -14.27 -3.03
CA VAL A 386 4.57 -15.25 -2.46
C VAL A 386 3.32 -14.55 -1.91
N TYR A 387 3.50 -13.50 -1.11
CA TYR A 387 2.37 -12.83 -0.45
C TYR A 387 1.51 -12.01 -1.41
N MET A 388 2.10 -11.39 -2.44
CA MET A 388 1.32 -10.76 -3.51
C MET A 388 0.50 -11.80 -4.30
N GLY A 389 1.06 -12.99 -4.51
CA GLY A 389 0.33 -14.11 -5.11
C GLY A 389 -0.82 -14.61 -4.22
N ILE A 390 -0.60 -14.74 -2.90
CA ILE A 390 -1.66 -15.09 -1.94
C ILE A 390 -2.76 -14.02 -1.94
N LEU A 391 -2.40 -12.75 -2.04
CA LEU A 391 -3.39 -11.68 -2.17
C LEU A 391 -4.28 -11.90 -3.40
N ASN A 392 -3.73 -12.37 -4.52
CA ASN A 392 -4.55 -12.75 -5.67
C ASN A 392 -5.46 -13.97 -5.41
N MET A 393 -5.01 -14.95 -4.62
CA MET A 393 -5.91 -16.03 -4.18
C MET A 393 -7.11 -15.46 -3.40
N MET A 394 -6.89 -14.45 -2.57
CA MET A 394 -7.97 -13.75 -1.84
C MET A 394 -8.92 -12.96 -2.78
N ILE A 395 -8.52 -12.68 -4.01
CA ILE A 395 -9.35 -12.05 -5.04
C ILE A 395 -10.22 -13.10 -5.73
N VAL A 396 -9.58 -14.21 -6.14
CA VAL A 396 -10.21 -15.23 -6.99
C VAL A 396 -11.14 -16.15 -6.20
N VAL A 397 -10.77 -16.56 -4.98
CA VAL A 397 -11.59 -17.47 -4.18
C VAL A 397 -13.01 -16.92 -3.96
N PRO A 398 -13.20 -15.63 -3.60
CA PRO A 398 -14.53 -15.04 -3.55
C PRO A 398 -15.31 -15.07 -4.87
N MET A 399 -14.63 -14.87 -6.01
CA MET A 399 -15.28 -14.96 -7.33
C MET A 399 -15.77 -16.37 -7.60
N LEU A 400 -14.98 -17.40 -7.29
CA LEU A 400 -15.39 -18.80 -7.44
C LEU A 400 -16.57 -19.15 -6.52
N ILE A 401 -16.55 -18.66 -5.28
CA ILE A 401 -17.67 -18.82 -4.35
C ILE A 401 -18.92 -18.14 -4.93
N GLN A 402 -18.79 -16.92 -5.47
CA GLN A 402 -19.89 -16.23 -6.14
C GLN A 402 -20.44 -17.08 -7.29
N THR A 403 -19.60 -17.59 -8.19
CA THR A 403 -20.04 -18.39 -9.35
C THR A 403 -20.89 -19.58 -8.93
N LEU A 404 -20.53 -20.25 -7.83
CA LEU A 404 -21.23 -21.44 -7.34
C LEU A 404 -22.49 -21.13 -6.53
N THR A 405 -22.56 -19.97 -5.87
CA THR A 405 -23.63 -19.66 -4.91
C THR A 405 -24.66 -18.68 -5.45
N PHE A 406 -24.27 -17.79 -6.36
CA PHE A 406 -25.07 -16.63 -6.71
C PHE A 406 -26.28 -16.96 -7.57
N GLY A 407 -26.22 -17.99 -8.43
CA GLY A 407 -27.39 -18.42 -9.22
C GLY A 407 -28.59 -18.75 -8.32
N TRP A 408 -28.37 -19.54 -7.27
CA TRP A 408 -29.41 -19.85 -6.29
C TRP A 408 -29.91 -18.61 -5.55
N ILE A 409 -29.00 -17.70 -5.14
CA ILE A 409 -29.36 -16.43 -4.48
C ILE A 409 -30.21 -15.55 -5.41
N PHE A 410 -29.83 -15.47 -6.68
CA PHE A 410 -30.51 -14.67 -7.69
C PHE A 410 -31.95 -15.14 -7.89
N GLU A 411 -32.16 -16.45 -8.05
CA GLU A 411 -33.49 -17.03 -8.26
C GLU A 411 -34.36 -16.99 -6.99
N ASN A 412 -33.80 -17.35 -5.82
CA ASN A 412 -34.59 -17.62 -4.62
C ASN A 412 -34.70 -16.42 -3.65
N LEU A 413 -33.70 -15.53 -3.64
CA LEU A 413 -33.66 -14.40 -2.70
C LEU A 413 -33.86 -13.04 -3.38
N LEU A 414 -33.46 -12.90 -4.64
CA LEU A 414 -33.53 -11.62 -5.36
C LEU A 414 -34.68 -11.55 -6.37
N GLY A 415 -35.46 -12.62 -6.51
CA GLY A 415 -36.61 -12.69 -7.42
C GLY A 415 -36.23 -12.59 -8.89
N SER A 416 -35.03 -13.05 -9.26
CA SER A 416 -34.48 -13.03 -10.62
C SER A 416 -34.42 -11.65 -11.27
N ARG A 417 -34.23 -10.59 -10.47
CA ARG A 417 -34.10 -9.20 -10.96
C ARG A 417 -32.65 -8.73 -10.91
N GLY A 418 -32.11 -8.31 -12.05
CA GLY A 418 -30.77 -7.73 -12.16
C GLY A 418 -30.62 -6.45 -11.33
N THR A 419 -31.67 -5.65 -11.25
CA THR A 419 -31.73 -4.46 -10.37
C THR A 419 -31.50 -4.81 -8.89
N ASN A 420 -32.11 -5.87 -8.39
CA ASN A 420 -31.87 -6.36 -7.02
C ASN A 420 -30.45 -6.91 -6.83
N ALA A 421 -29.87 -7.52 -7.88
CA ALA A 421 -28.47 -7.95 -7.86
C ALA A 421 -27.51 -6.77 -7.68
N MET A 422 -27.76 -5.61 -8.31
CA MET A 422 -26.95 -4.41 -8.10
C MET A 422 -27.09 -3.84 -6.67
N VAL A 423 -28.30 -3.89 -6.09
CA VAL A 423 -28.51 -3.48 -4.69
C VAL A 423 -27.71 -4.37 -3.74
N LEU A 424 -27.76 -5.70 -3.94
CA LEU A 424 -26.96 -6.63 -3.14
C LEU A 424 -25.46 -6.40 -3.31
N ALA A 425 -24.97 -6.20 -4.54
CA ALA A 425 -23.58 -5.85 -4.79
C ALA A 425 -23.18 -4.57 -4.02
N GLY A 426 -24.04 -3.54 -4.04
CA GLY A 426 -23.81 -2.32 -3.29
C GLY A 426 -23.76 -2.52 -1.77
N ALA A 427 -24.67 -3.34 -1.23
CA ALA A 427 -24.68 -3.71 0.19
C ALA A 427 -23.41 -4.48 0.59
N LEU A 428 -22.96 -5.43 -0.24
CA LEU A 428 -21.73 -6.19 -0.04
C LEU A 428 -20.49 -5.29 -0.07
N LEU A 429 -20.42 -4.28 -0.95
CA LEU A 429 -19.35 -3.27 -0.91
C LEU A 429 -19.38 -2.45 0.40
N GLY A 430 -20.57 -2.17 0.93
CA GLY A 430 -20.73 -1.58 2.27
C GLY A 430 -20.17 -2.48 3.38
N CYS A 431 -20.47 -3.79 3.34
CA CYS A 431 -19.87 -4.78 4.25
C CYS A 431 -18.35 -4.85 4.10
N ALA A 432 -17.83 -4.79 2.86
CA ALA A 432 -16.40 -4.74 2.59
C ALA A 432 -15.75 -3.49 3.20
N ALA A 433 -16.40 -2.33 3.10
CA ALA A 433 -15.93 -1.10 3.72
C ALA A 433 -15.84 -1.21 5.24
N LEU A 434 -16.88 -1.76 5.89
CA LEU A 434 -16.90 -2.01 7.33
C LEU A 434 -15.81 -3.02 7.75
N ALA A 435 -15.65 -4.11 7.00
CA ALA A 435 -14.59 -5.09 7.23
C ALA A 435 -13.20 -4.46 7.06
N MET A 436 -13.02 -3.60 6.06
CA MET A 436 -11.76 -2.86 5.85
C MET A 436 -11.48 -1.94 7.05
N LEU A 437 -12.49 -1.30 7.65
CA LEU A 437 -12.33 -0.51 8.87
C LEU A 437 -11.93 -1.35 10.11
N TRP A 438 -12.02 -2.67 10.05
CA TRP A 438 -11.55 -3.56 11.12
C TRP A 438 -10.11 -4.05 10.94
N VAL A 439 -9.49 -3.84 9.76
CA VAL A 439 -8.10 -4.20 9.48
C VAL A 439 -7.17 -3.47 10.47
N ASN A 440 -6.35 -4.22 11.18
CA ASN A 440 -5.36 -3.63 12.08
C ASN A 440 -4.18 -3.12 11.25
N SER A 441 -3.69 -1.94 11.59
CA SER A 441 -2.34 -1.54 11.19
C SER A 441 -1.32 -2.50 11.82
N PRO A 442 -0.20 -2.81 11.16
CA PRO A 442 0.94 -3.46 11.79
C PRO A 442 1.35 -2.67 13.04
N LYS A 443 2.00 -3.33 14.00
CA LYS A 443 2.56 -2.66 15.18
C LYS A 443 3.60 -1.62 14.74
N SER A 444 3.87 -0.55 15.48
CA SER A 444 4.78 0.54 15.04
C SER A 444 6.20 0.09 14.69
N ASP A 445 6.63 -1.04 15.25
CA ASP A 445 7.86 -1.79 15.00
C ASP A 445 7.84 -2.66 13.71
N GLU A 446 6.65 -2.97 13.20
CA GLU A 446 6.39 -3.70 11.94
C GLU A 446 5.76 -2.80 10.85
N ASP A 447 5.29 -1.60 11.22
CA ASP A 447 4.69 -0.62 10.32
C ASP A 447 5.78 0.10 9.53
N SER A 448 5.54 0.32 8.24
CA SER A 448 6.52 1.04 7.44
C SER A 448 6.53 2.50 7.90
N SER A 449 7.72 3.06 8.16
CA SER A 449 7.96 4.47 8.55
C SER A 449 7.52 5.51 7.51
N VAL A 450 6.70 5.11 6.54
CA VAL A 450 6.41 5.83 5.31
C VAL A 450 4.93 6.14 5.14
N MET A 451 4.03 5.29 5.67
CA MET A 451 2.60 5.54 5.54
C MET A 451 1.85 4.89 6.71
N PRO A 452 1.37 5.66 7.69
CA PRO A 452 0.54 5.11 8.75
C PRO A 452 -0.78 4.62 8.16
N LEU A 453 -1.03 3.31 8.27
CA LEU A 453 -2.26 2.67 7.78
C LEU A 453 -3.51 3.17 8.50
N ALA A 454 -3.36 3.57 9.75
CA ALA A 454 -4.33 4.34 10.49
C ALA A 454 -3.97 5.81 10.33
N GLY A 455 -4.68 6.55 9.47
CA GLY A 455 -4.43 7.99 9.30
C GLY A 455 -4.45 8.71 10.64
N ARG A 456 -3.25 9.04 11.09
CA ARG A 456 -2.85 10.13 11.95
C ARG A 456 -1.50 10.52 11.40
N ARG A 457 -1.35 11.79 11.03
CA ARG A 457 -0.07 12.44 11.26
C ARG A 457 0.25 12.13 12.72
N GLU A 458 1.37 11.52 13.04
CA GLU A 458 2.00 11.99 14.26
C GLU A 458 2.53 13.37 13.90
N ILE A 459 1.65 14.35 14.10
CA ILE A 459 2.12 15.65 14.55
C ILE A 459 2.74 15.29 15.89
N THR A 460 4.05 15.08 15.90
CA THR A 460 4.82 15.14 17.12
C THR A 460 4.55 16.55 17.65
N VAL A 461 3.89 16.66 18.82
CA VAL A 461 3.59 17.97 19.43
C VAL A 461 4.90 18.75 19.62
N TYR A 462 6.01 18.01 19.76
CA TYR A 462 7.36 18.50 19.87
C TYR A 462 8.30 17.67 19.00
N ASP A 463 9.21 18.31 18.27
CA ASP A 463 10.34 17.66 17.58
C ASP A 463 11.54 17.47 18.51
N ARG A 464 11.56 18.24 19.62
CA ARG A 464 12.68 18.31 20.55
C ARG A 464 12.19 18.54 21.98
N VAL A 465 12.66 17.72 22.90
CA VAL A 465 12.45 17.85 24.35
C VAL A 465 13.79 18.14 25.00
N VAL A 466 13.98 19.35 25.51
CA VAL A 466 15.21 19.82 26.14
C VAL A 466 15.07 19.73 27.65
N VAL A 467 15.97 19.03 28.33
CA VAL A 467 15.94 18.87 29.79
C VAL A 467 17.28 19.24 30.40
N GLY A 468 17.24 20.01 31.49
CA GLY A 468 18.44 20.36 32.26
C GLY A 468 18.81 19.26 33.25
N SER A 469 20.10 18.92 33.36
CA SER A 469 20.57 18.04 34.43
C SER A 469 21.87 18.49 35.06
N ASP A 470 21.89 18.44 36.40
CA ASP A 470 23.08 18.61 37.23
C ASP A 470 23.56 17.28 37.88
N GLY A 471 22.92 16.16 37.54
CA GLY A 471 23.24 14.82 38.07
C GLY A 471 22.70 14.54 39.50
N SER A 472 21.93 15.45 40.08
CA SER A 472 21.18 15.23 41.33
C SER A 472 20.00 14.27 41.14
N ALA A 473 19.53 13.63 42.22
CA ALA A 473 18.36 12.72 42.16
C ALA A 473 17.10 13.41 41.58
N SER A 474 16.87 14.67 41.94
CA SER A 474 15.78 15.46 41.37
C SER A 474 15.93 15.71 39.87
N ALA A 475 17.15 15.93 39.39
CA ALA A 475 17.41 16.13 37.95
C ALA A 475 17.27 14.83 37.17
N LEU A 476 17.71 13.70 37.74
CA LEU A 476 17.57 12.37 37.14
C LEU A 476 16.09 12.01 36.94
N TYR A 477 15.25 12.29 37.93
CA TYR A 477 13.81 12.11 37.80
C TYR A 477 13.20 13.02 36.71
N ALA A 478 13.61 14.29 36.63
CA ALA A 478 13.16 15.19 35.57
C ALA A 478 13.60 14.71 34.17
N VAL A 479 14.80 14.15 34.05
CA VAL A 479 15.32 13.53 32.82
C VAL A 479 14.53 12.28 32.45
N ALA A 480 14.15 11.44 33.41
CA ALA A 480 13.27 10.30 33.18
C ALA A 480 11.88 10.72 32.69
N ARG A 481 11.29 11.76 33.29
CA ARG A 481 10.02 12.32 32.84
C ARG A 481 10.11 12.94 31.44
N ALA A 482 11.20 13.64 31.13
CA ALA A 482 11.46 14.18 29.79
C ALA A 482 11.60 13.06 28.75
N HIS A 483 12.25 11.96 29.13
CA HIS A 483 12.42 10.78 28.30
C HIS A 483 11.09 10.08 27.99
N GLU A 484 10.19 9.92 28.97
CA GLU A 484 8.85 9.39 28.74
C GLU A 484 8.04 10.26 27.77
N VAL A 485 8.07 11.60 27.96
CA VAL A 485 7.36 12.54 27.10
C VAL A 485 7.91 12.52 25.68
N ALA A 486 9.24 12.46 25.52
CA ALA A 486 9.88 12.36 24.22
C ALA A 486 9.65 11.01 23.56
N SER A 487 9.61 9.91 24.31
CA SER A 487 9.28 8.58 23.80
C SER A 487 7.86 8.51 23.27
N ALA A 488 6.91 9.11 23.99
CA ALA A 488 5.52 9.19 23.58
C ALA A 488 5.29 10.14 22.38
N ALA A 489 6.21 11.08 22.15
CA ALA A 489 6.14 12.06 21.07
C ALA A 489 7.14 11.81 19.93
N GLU A 490 7.85 10.67 19.91
CA GLU A 490 8.98 10.36 19.00
C GLU A 490 10.00 11.51 18.82
N ALA A 491 10.17 12.33 19.87
CA ALA A 491 10.96 13.55 19.84
C ALA A 491 12.41 13.30 20.27
N ARG A 492 13.35 14.14 19.82
CA ARG A 492 14.73 14.11 20.33
C ARG A 492 14.79 14.60 21.77
N VAL A 493 15.39 13.83 22.66
CA VAL A 493 15.74 14.30 24.01
C VAL A 493 17.08 15.00 23.96
N VAL A 494 17.19 16.23 24.47
CA VAL A 494 18.45 16.95 24.60
C VAL A 494 18.73 17.19 26.08
N VAL A 495 19.66 16.44 26.65
CA VAL A 495 20.09 16.60 28.04
C VAL A 495 21.20 17.65 28.11
N VAL A 496 20.91 18.76 28.78
CA VAL A 496 21.78 19.93 28.87
C VAL A 496 22.34 20.06 30.28
N SER A 497 23.67 20.15 30.41
CA SER A 497 24.30 20.64 31.64
C SER A 497 25.00 21.96 31.38
N ALA A 498 24.67 22.96 32.20
CA ALA A 498 25.32 24.25 32.16
C ALA A 498 26.50 24.29 33.15
N TYR A 499 27.52 25.10 32.85
CA TYR A 499 28.63 25.38 33.76
C TYR A 499 29.09 26.83 33.60
N ASP A 500 29.71 27.36 34.64
CA ASP A 500 30.35 28.67 34.60
C ASP A 500 31.81 28.53 34.10
N PRO A 501 32.19 29.20 32.99
CA PRO A 501 33.55 29.15 32.47
C PRO A 501 34.57 29.96 33.30
N ASP A 502 34.12 30.95 34.07
CA ASP A 502 35.01 31.90 34.78
C ASP A 502 35.43 31.39 36.16
N ASP A 503 34.88 30.28 36.63
CA ASP A 503 35.07 29.75 37.99
C ASP A 503 35.82 28.40 38.02
N ALA A 504 36.58 28.10 36.97
CA ALA A 504 37.39 26.89 36.84
C ALA A 504 38.56 26.89 37.83
N GLY A 505 38.39 26.22 38.97
CA GLY A 505 39.48 25.92 39.90
C GLY A 505 39.36 26.48 41.32
N ARG A 506 38.22 27.06 41.71
CA ARG A 506 37.97 27.40 43.11
C ARG A 506 37.35 26.22 43.86
N PRO A 507 37.89 25.80 45.02
CA PRO A 507 37.19 24.86 45.89
C PRO A 507 35.97 25.59 46.47
N HIS A 508 34.77 25.10 46.22
CA HIS A 508 33.54 25.68 46.79
C HIS A 508 32.77 24.62 47.58
N GLU A 509 32.51 24.95 48.84
CA GLU A 509 31.51 24.29 49.68
C GLU A 509 30.11 24.53 49.10
N PRO A 510 29.15 23.61 49.30
CA PRO A 510 27.79 23.80 48.83
C PRO A 510 27.15 25.00 49.53
N VAL A 511 26.92 26.09 48.79
CA VAL A 511 26.10 27.22 49.26
C VAL A 511 24.63 26.81 49.06
N ASP A 512 23.87 26.80 50.15
CA ASP A 512 22.40 26.60 50.14
C ASP A 512 21.89 25.26 49.58
N GLY A 513 22.67 24.18 49.76
CA GLY A 513 22.33 22.87 49.19
C GLY A 513 22.24 22.87 47.65
N ARG A 514 22.74 23.92 46.97
CA ARG A 514 22.78 24.05 45.51
C ARG A 514 24.17 23.63 45.03
N ARG A 515 24.23 22.48 44.34
CA ARG A 515 25.47 22.00 43.72
C ARG A 515 25.57 22.56 42.31
N LEU A 516 26.11 23.79 42.18
CA LEU A 516 26.51 24.28 40.86
C LEU A 516 27.62 23.35 40.32
N LEU A 517 27.53 22.95 39.06
CA LEU A 517 28.55 22.12 38.44
C LEU A 517 29.70 23.01 37.98
N TYR A 518 30.80 22.95 38.73
CA TYR A 518 31.97 23.77 38.49
C TYR A 518 32.87 23.11 37.44
N GLY A 519 33.03 23.81 36.31
CA GLY A 519 33.88 23.37 35.21
C GLY A 519 33.25 22.33 34.27
N ARG A 520 33.80 22.26 33.05
CA ARG A 520 33.27 21.47 31.94
C ARG A 520 33.24 19.95 32.22
N GLU A 521 34.19 19.44 33.01
CA GLU A 521 34.28 18.00 33.32
C GLU A 521 33.18 17.53 34.28
N ALA A 522 32.86 18.33 35.31
CA ALA A 522 31.75 18.04 36.22
C ALA A 522 30.40 18.07 35.47
N ALA A 523 30.21 19.07 34.59
CA ALA A 523 29.03 19.14 33.71
C ALA A 523 28.91 17.93 32.79
N ARG A 524 30.02 17.48 32.21
CA ARG A 524 30.04 16.29 31.36
C ARG A 524 29.73 15.01 32.16
N ALA A 525 30.24 14.90 33.39
CA ALA A 525 29.96 13.77 34.27
C ALA A 525 28.47 13.71 34.68
N ALA A 526 27.84 14.85 34.94
CA ALA A 526 26.43 14.95 35.27
C ALA A 526 25.49 14.53 34.11
N VAL A 527 25.77 15.01 32.89
CA VAL A 527 25.01 14.58 31.70
C VAL A 527 25.21 13.08 31.46
N HIS A 528 26.44 12.58 31.57
CA HIS A 528 26.73 11.15 31.42
C HIS A 528 25.99 10.29 32.45
N LYS A 529 25.94 10.72 33.71
CA LYS A 529 25.18 10.02 34.76
C LYS A 529 23.69 9.97 34.41
N SER A 530 23.14 11.08 33.95
CA SER A 530 21.71 11.21 33.64
C SER A 530 21.27 10.38 32.45
N VAL A 531 22.11 10.33 31.41
CA VAL A 531 21.83 9.55 30.21
C VAL A 531 21.93 8.06 30.50
N ARG A 532 22.88 7.63 31.36
CA ARG A 532 23.02 6.22 31.76
C ARG A 532 21.77 5.66 32.44
N GLU A 533 21.01 6.50 33.13
CA GLU A 533 19.83 6.09 33.91
C GLU A 533 18.58 5.88 33.05
N ILE A 534 18.46 6.59 31.91
CA ILE A 534 17.30 6.51 31.00
C ILE A 534 17.53 5.58 29.78
N THR A 535 18.74 5.05 29.61
CA THR A 535 19.11 4.20 28.46
C THR A 535 18.43 2.82 28.39
N SER A 536 17.53 2.46 29.32
CA SER A 536 16.91 1.13 29.38
C SER A 536 15.62 0.95 28.56
N GLU A 537 14.92 2.02 28.12
CA GLU A 537 13.66 1.88 27.38
C GLU A 537 13.48 2.88 26.20
N ARG A 538 13.24 2.34 25.00
CA ARG A 538 12.47 2.87 23.83
C ARG A 538 12.66 4.32 23.28
N VAL A 539 13.69 5.11 23.61
CA VAL A 539 14.04 6.35 22.85
C VAL A 539 15.36 6.18 22.09
N ARG A 540 15.40 6.56 20.80
CA ARG A 540 16.57 6.37 19.92
C ARG A 540 17.45 7.62 19.70
N ASP A 541 17.05 8.82 20.13
CA ASP A 541 17.81 10.06 19.88
C ASP A 541 17.95 10.91 21.16
N ILE A 542 19.04 10.67 21.91
CA ILE A 542 19.42 11.43 23.11
C ILE A 542 20.70 12.22 22.80
N GLU A 543 20.60 13.54 22.77
CA GLU A 543 21.71 14.47 22.55
C GLU A 543 22.23 14.98 23.90
N GLN A 544 23.55 14.98 24.10
CA GLN A 544 24.21 15.43 25.32
C GLN A 544 24.93 16.75 25.05
N VAL A 545 24.49 17.84 25.69
CA VAL A 545 25.02 19.17 25.43
C VAL A 545 25.55 19.78 26.72
N VAL A 546 26.79 20.26 26.67
CA VAL A 546 27.42 21.00 27.79
C VAL A 546 27.61 22.45 27.35
N VAL A 547 27.01 23.39 28.06
CA VAL A 547 26.96 24.81 27.67
C VAL A 547 27.64 25.69 28.73
N ALA A 548 28.55 26.56 28.31
CA ALA A 548 29.17 27.57 29.18
C ALA A 548 28.22 28.77 29.33
N ALA A 549 27.35 28.73 30.33
CA ALA A 549 26.34 29.76 30.60
C ALA A 549 25.63 29.51 31.93
N LYS A 550 24.78 30.46 32.35
CA LYS A 550 23.82 30.21 33.42
C LYS A 550 22.77 29.17 32.98
N PRO A 551 22.25 28.32 33.89
CA PRO A 551 21.39 27.19 33.51
C PRO A 551 20.11 27.55 32.73
N ALA A 552 19.42 28.63 33.11
CA ALA A 552 18.21 29.07 32.40
C ALA A 552 18.52 29.53 30.96
N GLU A 553 19.60 30.29 30.79
CA GLU A 553 20.05 30.77 29.50
C GLU A 553 20.53 29.63 28.59
N ALA A 554 21.21 28.64 29.16
CA ALA A 554 21.64 27.44 28.43
C ALA A 554 20.44 26.68 27.84
N LEU A 555 19.39 26.44 28.64
CA LEU A 555 18.20 25.71 28.20
C LEU A 555 17.41 26.47 27.14
N LEU A 556 17.20 27.78 27.33
CA LEU A 556 16.52 28.63 26.34
C LEU A 556 17.26 28.67 25.00
N ARG A 557 18.59 28.75 25.04
CA ARG A 557 19.44 28.75 23.83
C ARG A 557 19.36 27.43 23.07
N VAL A 558 19.37 26.30 23.77
CA VAL A 558 19.32 24.96 23.17
C VAL A 558 17.92 24.64 22.63
N ALA A 559 16.87 25.11 23.31
CA ALA A 559 15.49 24.98 22.84
C ALA A 559 15.21 25.81 21.57
N GLY A 560 15.91 26.96 21.43
CA GLY A 560 15.76 27.86 20.29
C GLY A 560 14.39 28.52 20.24
N ALA A 561 14.02 29.04 19.06
CA ALA A 561 12.76 29.76 18.86
C ALA A 561 11.64 28.90 18.25
N SER A 562 11.79 27.58 18.20
CA SER A 562 10.79 26.70 17.60
C SER A 562 9.63 26.46 18.57
N PRO A 563 8.37 26.70 18.16
CA PRO A 563 7.19 26.33 18.96
C PRO A 563 7.06 24.81 19.15
N ALA A 564 7.73 24.01 18.31
CA ALA A 564 7.78 22.55 18.41
C ALA A 564 8.90 22.05 19.35
N SER A 565 9.46 22.91 20.20
CA SER A 565 10.38 22.51 21.28
C SER A 565 9.63 22.46 22.62
N LEU A 566 9.98 21.53 23.50
CA LEU A 566 9.52 21.48 24.88
C LEU A 566 10.71 21.60 25.82
N ILE A 567 10.66 22.49 26.82
CA ILE A 567 11.66 22.56 27.89
C ILE A 567 11.12 21.83 29.12
N VAL A 568 11.86 20.86 29.65
CA VAL A 568 11.52 20.12 30.87
C VAL A 568 12.46 20.52 32.01
N VAL A 569 11.89 20.91 33.14
CA VAL A 569 12.64 21.33 34.33
C VAL A 569 11.98 20.83 35.61
N GLY A 570 12.76 20.57 36.66
CA GLY A 570 12.22 20.29 38.00
C GLY A 570 11.64 21.53 38.68
N ASN A 571 10.78 21.34 39.67
CA ASN A 571 10.13 22.40 40.44
C ASN A 571 11.00 22.94 41.61
N ARG A 572 12.23 22.45 41.77
CA ARG A 572 13.16 22.90 42.83
C ARG A 572 13.41 24.41 42.69
N GLY A 573 13.04 25.18 43.72
CA GLY A 573 13.08 26.65 43.74
C GLY A 573 11.81 27.36 43.26
N LEU A 574 10.71 26.62 42.98
CA LEU A 574 9.37 27.20 42.75
C LEU A 574 8.50 27.27 44.02
N GLY A 575 8.88 26.56 45.08
CA GLY A 575 8.28 26.67 46.41
C GLY A 575 9.19 27.49 47.31
N ALA A 576 8.66 28.57 47.87
CA ALA A 576 9.34 29.35 48.89
C ALA A 576 9.24 28.61 50.22
N ASP A 577 10.38 28.11 50.72
CA ASP A 577 10.68 28.26 52.14
C ASP A 577 11.46 29.58 52.28
N GLU A 578 11.09 30.34 53.31
CA GLU A 578 11.48 31.74 53.52
C GLU A 578 12.98 32.00 53.33
N GLY A 579 13.32 32.89 52.39
CA GLY A 579 14.62 33.58 52.37
C GLY A 579 15.48 33.39 51.12
N GLU A 580 15.22 32.40 50.27
CA GLU A 580 15.98 32.24 49.03
C GLU A 580 15.43 33.15 47.91
N MET A 581 16.05 34.31 47.73
CA MET A 581 15.67 35.29 46.70
C MET A 581 15.49 34.69 45.30
N LEU A 582 14.39 35.11 44.67
CA LEU A 582 14.00 35.01 43.26
C LEU A 582 15.18 34.86 42.28
N GLY A 583 15.61 33.63 42.07
CA GLY A 583 16.67 33.27 41.13
C GLY A 583 16.58 31.80 40.69
N SER A 584 15.39 31.19 40.74
CA SER A 584 15.22 29.80 40.35
C SER A 584 15.14 29.66 38.83
N VAL A 585 15.97 28.75 38.32
CA VAL A 585 16.03 28.33 36.91
C VAL A 585 14.63 28.10 36.30
N PRO A 586 13.71 27.36 36.93
CA PRO A 586 12.37 27.16 36.39
C PRO A 586 11.54 28.47 36.29
N ALA A 587 11.62 29.38 37.27
CA ALA A 587 10.88 30.63 37.24
C ALA A 587 11.39 31.60 36.15
N GLU A 588 12.67 31.52 35.80
CA GLU A 588 13.23 32.31 34.69
C GLU A 588 12.83 31.73 33.33
N ILE A 589 12.85 30.40 33.16
CA ILE A 589 12.48 29.73 31.91
C ILE A 589 11.00 29.94 31.60
N VAL A 590 10.11 29.75 32.57
CA VAL A 590 8.65 29.95 32.38
C VAL A 590 8.32 31.37 31.93
N ARG A 591 9.09 32.37 32.36
CA ARG A 591 8.89 33.78 31.97
C ARG A 591 9.43 34.14 30.58
N LYS A 592 10.45 33.42 30.09
CA LYS A 592 11.24 33.83 28.91
C LYS A 592 11.16 32.84 27.73
N ALA A 593 10.69 31.62 27.94
CA ALA A 593 10.57 30.63 26.87
C ALA A 593 9.54 31.08 25.82
N VAL A 594 9.87 30.85 24.55
CA VAL A 594 8.99 31.07 23.39
C VAL A 594 8.35 29.76 22.90
N CYS A 595 8.52 28.70 23.69
CA CYS A 595 8.04 27.36 23.47
C CYS A 595 7.47 26.80 24.79
N ASP A 596 6.83 25.64 24.75
CA ASP A 596 6.17 25.09 25.93
C ASP A 596 7.19 24.66 27.00
N VAL A 597 6.78 24.76 28.27
CA VAL A 597 7.61 24.43 29.44
C VAL A 597 6.86 23.45 30.34
N LEU A 598 7.46 22.29 30.60
CA LEU A 598 6.98 21.29 31.55
C LEU A 598 7.77 21.37 32.85
N VAL A 599 7.07 21.67 33.94
CA VAL A 599 7.62 21.66 35.30
C VAL A 599 7.30 20.34 36.00
N VAL A 600 8.33 19.55 36.31
CA VAL A 600 8.23 18.26 36.98
C VAL A 600 8.28 18.46 38.50
N GLN A 601 7.30 17.91 39.21
CA GLN A 601 7.29 17.94 40.68
C GLN A 601 8.33 16.96 41.23
N THR A 602 9.42 17.46 41.80
CA THR A 602 10.53 16.65 42.32
C THR A 602 10.75 16.82 43.83
N SER A 603 10.02 17.73 44.48
CA SER A 603 10.15 18.04 45.91
C SER A 603 9.93 16.86 46.86
N ALA A 604 9.07 15.90 46.50
CA ALA A 604 8.76 14.74 47.35
C ALA A 604 9.85 13.65 47.34
N LEU A 605 10.87 13.76 46.47
CA LEU A 605 11.99 12.81 46.39
C LEU A 605 13.08 13.08 47.44
N HIS A 606 12.87 14.06 48.32
CA HIS A 606 13.80 14.47 49.37
C HIS A 606 13.44 13.95 50.78
N GLU A 607 12.36 13.20 50.95
CA GLU A 607 11.97 12.68 52.29
C GLU A 607 12.71 11.40 52.73
N GLU A 608 13.59 10.81 51.90
CA GLU A 608 14.44 9.68 52.30
C GLU A 608 15.93 9.94 51.99
N VAL A 609 16.59 10.83 52.75
CA VAL A 609 18.03 10.78 53.05
C VAL A 609 18.29 11.25 54.47
#